data_AF-M5NYF4-F1
#
_entry.id   AF-M5NYF4-F1
#
_cell.length_a   1.000
_cell.length_b   1.000
_cell.length_c   1.000
_cell.angle_alpha   90.00
_cell.angle_beta   90.00
_cell.angle_gamma   90.00
#
_symmetry.space_group_name_H-M   'P 1'
#
loop_
_entity.id
_entity.type
_entity.pdbx_description
1 polymer ?
#
loop_
_entity_poly.entity_id
_entity_poly.type
_entity_poly.pdbx_seq_one_letter_code
_entity_poly.pdbx_strand_id
1 'polypeptide(L)'
;MFIIQNIETEFYLKHNGSESLEHPYIEVACPGDAEAFSSLKHAKYAVTWYCDMFKKWRIIDVYEGKSYVKNKIFEFVLEEAM
;
A
#
# COMPACT_ATOMS: atom_id res chain seq x y z
N MET A 1 -4.10 11.72 -0.60
CA MET A 1 -3.05 11.04 -1.40
C MET A 1 -2.65 9.83 -0.60
N PHE A 2 -2.53 8.67 -1.25
CA PHE A 2 -2.30 7.43 -0.54
C PHE A 2 -0.98 6.81 -0.95
N ILE A 3 -0.25 6.27 0.02
CA ILE A 3 0.96 5.46 -0.20
C ILE A 3 0.76 4.10 0.47
N ILE A 4 1.50 3.09 0.01
CA ILE A 4 1.41 1.72 0.55
C ILE A 4 2.74 1.39 1.23
N GLN A 5 2.68 0.87 2.45
CA GLN A 5 3.83 0.46 3.25
C GLN A 5 3.73 -1.02 3.61
N ASN A 6 4.84 -1.74 3.50
CA ASN A 6 5.04 -3.03 4.14
C ASN A 6 5.27 -2.80 5.63
N ILE A 7 4.39 -3.33 6.47
CA ILE A 7 4.44 -3.12 7.93
C ILE A 7 5.68 -3.78 8.54
N GLU A 8 6.16 -4.88 7.97
CA GLU A 8 7.25 -5.66 8.56
C GLU A 8 8.62 -5.06 8.25
N THR A 9 8.81 -4.53 7.04
CA THR A 9 10.08 -3.93 6.61
C THR A 9 10.12 -2.41 6.71
N GLU A 10 8.98 -1.80 7.00
CA GLU A 10 8.74 -0.35 6.98
C GLU A 10 8.98 0.32 5.61
N PHE A 11 9.22 -0.46 4.55
CA PHE A 11 9.43 0.06 3.20
C PHE A 11 8.11 0.36 2.48
N TYR A 12 8.17 1.25 1.51
CA TYR A 12 7.04 1.73 0.74
C TYR A 12 7.05 1.18 -0.68
N LEU A 13 5.90 1.12 -1.33
CA LEU A 13 5.81 0.66 -2.71
C LEU A 13 6.03 1.80 -3.70
N LYS A 14 6.83 1.53 -4.73
CA LYS A 14 7.02 2.40 -5.90
C LYS A 14 6.79 1.59 -7.18
N HIS A 15 6.03 2.15 -8.13
CA HIS A 15 5.88 1.50 -9.43
C HIS A 15 7.23 1.49 -10.16
N ASN A 16 7.63 0.33 -10.71
CA ASN A 16 8.95 0.16 -11.33
C ASN A 16 9.02 0.61 -12.80
N GLY A 17 7.89 1.10 -13.34
CA GLY A 17 7.77 1.55 -14.74
C GLY A 17 7.49 0.43 -15.74
N SER A 18 7.35 -0.81 -15.28
CA SER A 18 6.97 -1.94 -16.11
C SER A 18 5.49 -1.91 -16.46
N GLU A 19 5.15 -2.22 -17.70
CA GLU A 19 3.75 -2.49 -18.12
C GLU A 19 3.31 -3.92 -17.73
N SER A 20 4.24 -4.74 -17.22
CA SER A 20 3.92 -6.10 -16.78
C SER A 20 3.03 -6.08 -15.54
N LEU A 21 2.00 -6.93 -15.57
CA LEU A 21 1.10 -7.16 -14.45
C LEU A 21 1.73 -8.02 -13.35
N GLU A 22 2.87 -8.69 -13.61
CA GLU A 22 3.32 -9.75 -12.71
C GLU A 22 4.00 -9.25 -11.43
N HIS A 23 4.78 -8.16 -11.45
CA HIS A 23 5.32 -7.53 -10.23
C HIS A 23 5.67 -6.05 -10.51
N PRO A 24 4.66 -5.18 -10.71
CA PRO A 24 4.90 -3.80 -11.13
C PRO A 24 5.47 -2.89 -10.02
N TYR A 25 5.68 -3.40 -8.80
CA TYR A 25 6.14 -2.60 -7.67
C TYR A 25 7.46 -3.11 -7.09
N ILE A 26 8.27 -2.16 -6.63
CA ILE A 26 9.46 -2.40 -5.81
C ILE A 26 9.30 -1.73 -4.45
N GLU A 27 10.06 -2.19 -3.46
CA GLU A 27 10.12 -1.57 -2.14
C GLU A 27 11.19 -0.46 -2.11
N VAL A 28 10.85 0.70 -1.55
CA VAL A 28 11.73 1.86 -1.36
C VAL A 28 11.72 2.32 0.10
N ALA A 29 12.85 2.82 0.62
CA ALA A 29 12.97 3.15 2.04
C ALA A 29 12.29 4.48 2.43
N CYS A 30 12.16 5.43 1.49
CA CYS A 30 11.66 6.77 1.77
C CYS A 30 10.19 6.92 1.33
N PRO A 31 9.29 7.48 2.16
CA PRO A 31 7.89 7.69 1.78
C PRO A 31 7.74 8.71 0.63
N GLY A 32 8.67 9.66 0.50
CA GLY A 32 8.67 10.63 -0.60
C GLY A 32 8.97 10.03 -1.97
N ASP A 33 9.54 8.82 -2.01
CA ASP A 33 9.82 8.08 -3.25
C ASP A 33 8.70 7.10 -3.63
N ALA A 34 7.71 6.91 -2.75
CA ALA A 34 6.63 5.96 -2.92
C ALA A 34 5.67 6.39 -4.05
N GLU A 35 4.99 5.40 -4.63
CA GLU A 35 3.91 5.63 -5.58
C GLU A 35 2.74 6.33 -4.88
N ALA A 36 2.34 7.46 -5.45
CA ALA A 36 1.24 8.26 -4.93
C ALA A 36 -0.07 7.90 -5.63
N PHE A 37 -0.98 7.26 -4.90
CA PHE A 37 -2.30 6.94 -5.39
C PHE A 37 -3.28 8.10 -5.12
N SER A 38 -4.04 8.48 -6.16
CA SER A 38 -5.02 9.56 -6.08
C SER A 38 -6.25 9.21 -5.24
N SER A 39 -6.52 7.94 -4.98
CA SER A 39 -7.66 7.49 -4.17
C SER A 39 -7.37 6.22 -3.38
N LEU A 40 -8.06 6.08 -2.24
CA LEU A 40 -8.01 4.87 -1.41
C LEU A 40 -8.43 3.64 -2.22
N LYS A 41 -9.44 3.77 -3.09
CA LYS A 41 -9.89 2.67 -3.97
C LYS A 41 -8.76 2.16 -4.85
N HIS A 42 -7.97 3.05 -5.44
CA HIS A 42 -6.86 2.66 -6.30
C HIS A 42 -5.73 2.00 -5.49
N ALA A 43 -5.38 2.55 -4.33
CA ALA A 43 -4.39 1.92 -3.43
C ALA A 43 -4.83 0.53 -2.97
N LYS A 44 -6.11 0.35 -2.60
CA LYS A 44 -6.70 -0.96 -2.24
C LYS A 44 -6.62 -1.96 -3.39
N TYR A 45 -6.85 -1.52 -4.62
CA TYR A 45 -6.70 -2.37 -5.80
C TYR A 45 -5.24 -2.78 -5.98
N ALA A 46 -4.31 -1.83 -5.97
CA ALA A 46 -2.90 -2.08 -6.19
C ALA A 46 -2.31 -3.07 -5.17
N VAL A 47 -2.61 -2.88 -3.88
CA VAL A 47 -2.12 -3.77 -2.82
C VAL A 47 -2.77 -5.16 -2.86
N THR A 48 -3.99 -5.27 -3.38
CA THR A 48 -4.68 -6.58 -3.44
C THR A 48 -4.19 -7.42 -4.61
N TRP A 49 -3.88 -6.80 -5.75
CA TRP A 49 -3.56 -7.51 -6.98
C TRP A 49 -2.07 -7.71 -7.23
N TYR A 50 -1.24 -6.78 -6.77
CA TYR A 50 0.18 -6.75 -7.15
C TYR A 50 1.14 -7.01 -6.01
N CYS A 51 0.65 -7.08 -4.77
CA CYS A 51 1.49 -7.26 -3.60
C CYS A 51 1.36 -8.67 -3.04
N ASP A 52 2.46 -9.14 -2.44
CA ASP A 52 2.52 -10.44 -1.79
C ASP A 52 1.45 -10.56 -0.70
N MET A 53 0.57 -11.55 -0.84
CA MET A 53 -0.55 -11.78 0.07
C MET A 53 -0.13 -12.30 1.46
N PHE A 54 1.11 -12.80 1.60
CA PHE A 54 1.66 -13.28 2.88
C PHE A 54 2.27 -12.15 3.72
N LYS A 55 2.61 -11.01 3.09
CA LYS A 55 3.09 -9.82 3.78
C LYS A 55 1.93 -8.99 4.34
N LYS A 56 2.23 -8.21 5.38
CA LYS A 56 1.28 -7.25 5.96
C LYS A 56 1.49 -5.87 5.36
N TRP A 57 0.42 -5.32 4.81
CA TRP A 57 0.44 -4.02 4.14
C TRP A 57 -0.49 -3.02 4.82
N ARG A 58 -0.06 -1.77 4.86
CA ARG A 58 -0.81 -0.61 5.33
C ARG A 58 -0.92 0.41 4.20
N ILE A 59 -2.11 0.97 4.00
CA ILE A 59 -2.33 2.14 3.14
C ILE A 59 -2.37 3.37 4.05
N ILE A 60 -1.57 4.39 3.74
CA ILE A 60 -1.46 5.61 4.54
C ILE A 60 -2.06 6.77 3.75
N ASP A 61 -3.05 7.46 4.31
CA ASP A 61 -3.47 8.77 3.83
C ASP A 61 -2.48 9.83 4.34
N VAL A 62 -1.69 10.38 3.42
CA VAL A 62 -0.63 11.34 3.73
C VAL A 62 -1.19 12.67 4.22
N TYR A 63 -2.42 13.04 3.86
CA TYR A 63 -3.01 14.32 4.28
C TYR A 63 -3.69 14.20 5.64
N GLU A 64 -4.42 13.12 5.86
CA GLU A 64 -5.18 12.94 7.09
C GLU A 64 -4.38 12.23 8.20
N GLY A 65 -3.21 11.68 7.88
CA GLY A 65 -2.41 10.88 8.80
C GLY A 65 -3.06 9.54 9.17
N LYS A 66 -4.09 9.12 8.43
CA LYS A 66 -4.86 7.91 8.68
C LYS A 66 -4.20 6.70 8.03
N SER A 67 -4.26 5.57 8.73
CA SER A 67 -3.72 4.31 8.26
C SER A 67 -4.83 3.27 8.12
N TYR A 68 -4.77 2.48 7.06
CA TYR A 68 -5.71 1.42 6.77
C TYR A 68 -4.98 0.10 6.63
N VAL A 69 -5.42 -0.93 7.34
CA VAL A 69 -4.83 -2.26 7.34
C VAL A 69 -5.87 -3.30 6.96
N LYS A 70 -5.41 -4.43 6.41
CA LYS A 70 -6.27 -5.52 5.98
C LYS A 70 -6.74 -6.31 7.21
N ASN A 71 -8.06 -6.42 7.40
CA ASN A 71 -8.66 -7.20 8.47
C ASN A 71 -8.74 -8.71 8.09
N LYS A 72 -9.29 -9.52 9.01
CA LYS A 72 -9.43 -10.98 8.85
C LYS A 72 -10.36 -11.40 7.70
N ILE A 73 -11.22 -10.51 7.19
CA ILE A 73 -12.13 -10.76 6.07
C ILE A 73 -11.62 -10.12 4.76
N PHE A 74 -10.32 -9.82 4.70
CA PHE A 74 -9.63 -9.26 3.52
C PHE A 74 -10.05 -7.83 3.13
N GLU A 75 -10.68 -7.08 4.03
CA GLU A 75 -11.05 -5.68 3.81
C GLU A 75 -10.07 -4.72 4.48
N PHE A 76 -9.74 -3.61 3.80
CA PHE A 76 -8.95 -2.53 4.38
C PHE A 76 -9.83 -1.61 5.22
N VAL A 77 -9.61 -1.64 6.53
CA VAL A 77 -10.30 -0.84 7.56
C VAL A 77 -9.33 0.12 8.23
N LEU A 78 -9.85 1.17 8.87
CA LEU A 78 -9.03 2.11 9.64
C LEU A 78 -8.29 1.33 10.74
N GLU A 79 -7.00 1.58 10.90
CA GLU A 79 -6.15 0.83 11.84
C GLU A 79 -6.54 1.04 13.29
N GLU A 80 -6.98 2.24 13.66
CA GLU A 80 -7.50 2.54 15.01
C GLU A 80 -8.82 1.82 15.34
N ALA A 81 -9.46 1.20 14.35
CA ALA A 81 -10.71 0.47 14.51
C ALA A 81 -10.52 -1.05 14.64
N MET A 82 -9.27 -1.53 14.73
CA MET A 82 -8.93 -2.95 14.99
C MET A 82 -8.60 -3.21 16.46
#